data_AF-A0A257N1M5-F1
#
_entry.id   AF-A0A257N1M5-F1
#
_cell.length_a   1.000
_cell.length_b   1.000
_cell.length_c   1.000
_cell.angle_alpha   90.00
_cell.angle_beta   90.00
_cell.angle_gamma   90.00
#
_symmetry.space_group_name_H-M   'P 1'
#
loop_
_entity.id
_entity.type
_entity.pdbx_description
1 polymer ?
#
loop_
_entity_poly.entity_id
_entity_poly.type
_entity_poly.pdbx_seq_one_letter_code
_entity_poly.pdbx_strand_id
1 'polypeptide(L)'
;MLTHGDLLCTDDLPYQAFRAKSHAREWQQAVLSKPLLLRLLAARWYRIRSYFHKRKKSLDIMDVNQDTVIKVMHDHKCLRLIHGHTHRPDVHNFEISGQPAQRFVLAAWSKDAGEILCWNNKGYEIEVI
;
A
#
# COMPACT_ATOMS: atom_id res chain seq x y z
N MET A 1 6.33 5.89 10.96
CA MET A 1 4.96 5.49 10.60
C MET A 1 5.00 4.19 9.83
N LEU A 2 4.04 3.30 10.08
CA LEU A 2 3.87 2.04 9.33
C LEU A 2 2.49 2.04 8.67
N THR A 3 2.42 1.55 7.43
CA THR A 3 1.15 1.38 6.71
C THR A 3 1.32 0.32 5.62
N HIS A 4 0.23 -0.25 5.13
CA HIS A 4 0.31 -1.10 3.94
C HIS A 4 0.77 -0.29 2.71
N GLY A 5 0.34 0.98 2.59
CA GLY A 5 0.75 1.91 1.52
C GLY A 5 -0.35 2.21 0.49
N ASP A 6 -1.41 1.41 0.47
CA ASP A 6 -2.56 1.55 -0.43
C ASP A 6 -3.33 2.87 -0.26
N LEU A 7 -3.37 3.41 0.96
CA LEU A 7 -3.95 4.73 1.24
C LEU A 7 -3.17 5.91 0.62
N LEU A 8 -1.91 5.69 0.26
CA LEU A 8 -1.05 6.73 -0.30
C LEU A 8 -1.24 6.86 -1.82
N CYS A 9 -1.86 5.88 -2.47
CA CYS A 9 -2.20 5.86 -3.90
C CYS A 9 -3.49 6.66 -4.17
N THR A 10 -3.50 7.95 -3.83
CA THR A 10 -4.71 8.81 -3.92
C THR A 10 -5.15 9.10 -5.34
N ASP A 11 -4.23 8.98 -6.30
CA ASP A 11 -4.53 9.22 -7.72
C ASP A 11 -5.31 8.05 -8.35
N ASP A 12 -5.31 6.87 -7.70
CA ASP A 12 -6.19 5.76 -8.07
C ASP A 12 -7.59 5.93 -7.45
N LEU A 13 -8.36 6.91 -7.96
CA LEU A 13 -9.72 7.20 -7.50
C LEU A 13 -10.65 5.97 -7.52
N PRO A 14 -10.65 5.10 -8.57
CA PRO A 14 -11.47 3.89 -8.54
C PRO A 14 -11.09 2.92 -7.43
N TYR A 15 -9.79 2.77 -7.14
CA TYR A 15 -9.32 1.93 -6.04
C TYR A 15 -9.72 2.52 -4.69
N GLN A 16 -9.50 3.82 -4.47
CA GLN A 16 -9.87 4.50 -3.22
C GLN A 16 -11.38 4.42 -2.95
N ALA A 17 -12.22 4.59 -3.99
CA ALA A 17 -13.67 4.44 -3.86
C ALA A 17 -14.07 3.01 -3.47
N PHE A 18 -13.46 2.00 -4.11
CA PHE A 18 -13.72 0.61 -3.74
C PHE A 18 -13.23 0.28 -2.33
N ARG A 19 -12.06 0.80 -1.93
CA ARG A 19 -11.50 0.63 -0.59
C ARG A 19 -12.42 1.23 0.47
N ALA A 20 -12.88 2.47 0.30
CA ALA A 20 -13.82 3.09 1.22
C ALA A 20 -15.09 2.24 1.37
N LYS A 21 -15.61 1.72 0.26
CA LYS A 21 -16.77 0.82 0.25
C LYS A 21 -16.48 -0.50 0.96
N SER A 22 -15.35 -1.15 0.70
CA SER A 22 -15.03 -2.47 1.24
C SER A 22 -14.69 -2.45 2.73
N HIS A 23 -14.23 -1.30 3.23
CA HIS A 23 -13.96 -1.06 4.65
C HIS A 23 -15.19 -0.60 5.45
N ALA A 24 -16.29 -0.22 4.79
CA ALA A 24 -17.53 0.14 5.49
C ALA A 24 -18.11 -1.06 6.25
N ARG A 25 -18.59 -0.82 7.48
CA ARG A 25 -19.06 -1.88 8.39
C ARG A 25 -20.25 -2.63 7.81
N GLU A 26 -21.17 -1.92 7.17
CA GLU A 26 -22.36 -2.47 6.53
C GLU A 26 -21.97 -3.42 5.40
N TRP A 27 -20.96 -3.04 4.60
CA TRP A 27 -20.45 -3.88 3.53
C TRP A 27 -19.80 -5.15 4.06
N GLN A 28 -18.93 -5.03 5.07
CA GLN A 28 -18.28 -6.17 5.69
C GLN A 28 -19.30 -7.13 6.28
N GLN A 29 -20.30 -6.64 7.02
CA GLN A 29 -21.37 -7.47 7.57
C GLN A 29 -22.20 -8.14 6.48
N ALA A 30 -22.57 -7.42 5.42
CA ALA A 30 -23.34 -7.96 4.31
C ALA A 30 -22.58 -9.02 3.51
N VAL A 31 -21.26 -8.93 3.41
CA VAL A 31 -20.42 -9.95 2.78
C VAL A 31 -20.25 -11.16 3.72
N LEU A 32 -19.96 -10.92 5.01
CA LEU A 32 -19.71 -11.97 6.00
C LEU A 32 -20.95 -12.79 6.34
N SER A 33 -22.16 -12.23 6.19
CA SER A 33 -23.42 -12.96 6.38
C SER A 33 -23.71 -14.00 5.29
N LYS A 34 -22.98 -13.98 4.17
CA LYS A 34 -23.19 -14.92 3.06
C LYS A 34 -22.45 -16.26 3.31
N PRO A 35 -23.01 -17.37 2.80
CA PRO A 35 -22.32 -18.66 2.75
C PRO A 35 -20.92 -18.55 2.14
N LEU A 36 -20.01 -19.41 2.61
CA LEU A 36 -18.60 -19.42 2.19
C LEU A 36 -18.45 -19.45 0.65
N LEU A 37 -19.23 -20.30 -0.03
CA LEU A 37 -19.18 -20.42 -1.48
C LEU A 37 -19.46 -19.09 -2.19
N LEU A 38 -20.46 -18.33 -1.73
CA LEU A 38 -20.79 -17.02 -2.30
C LEU A 38 -19.68 -16.00 -2.04
N ARG A 39 -19.05 -16.02 -0.87
CA ARG A 39 -17.90 -15.16 -0.56
C ARG A 39 -16.70 -15.47 -1.47
N LEU A 40 -16.40 -16.74 -1.70
CA LEU A 40 -15.32 -17.17 -2.59
C LEU A 40 -15.58 -16.77 -4.05
N LEU A 41 -16.80 -16.94 -4.55
CA LEU A 41 -17.20 -16.51 -5.89
C LEU A 41 -17.08 -15.00 -6.06
N ALA A 42 -17.61 -14.22 -5.09
CA ALA A 42 -17.49 -12.77 -5.09
C ALA A 42 -16.01 -12.32 -5.08
N ALA A 43 -15.18 -12.90 -4.22
CA ALA A 43 -13.76 -12.59 -4.15
C ALA A 43 -13.01 -12.92 -5.46
N ARG A 44 -13.36 -14.04 -6.12
CA ARG A 44 -12.79 -14.38 -7.44
C ARG A 44 -13.22 -13.37 -8.50
N TRP A 45 -14.49 -12.97 -8.51
CA TRP A 45 -14.98 -11.97 -9.45
C TRP A 45 -14.29 -10.61 -9.27
N TYR A 46 -14.13 -10.12 -8.04
CA TYR A 46 -13.40 -8.88 -7.75
C TYR A 46 -11.92 -8.97 -8.17
N ARG A 47 -11.25 -10.11 -7.97
CA ARG A 47 -9.87 -10.32 -8.44
C ARG A 47 -9.75 -10.22 -9.95
N ILE A 48 -10.66 -10.85 -10.70
CA ILE A 48 -10.68 -10.79 -12.17
C ILE A 48 -10.92 -9.34 -12.64
N ARG A 49 -11.90 -8.66 -12.06
CA ARG A 49 -12.20 -7.27 -12.38
C ARG A 49 -11.02 -6.34 -12.09
N SER A 50 -10.38 -6.51 -10.93
CA SER A 50 -9.18 -5.74 -10.56
C SER A 50 -8.03 -5.96 -11.55
N TYR A 51 -7.77 -7.21 -11.94
CA TYR A 51 -6.75 -7.54 -12.94
C TYR A 51 -6.97 -6.80 -14.27
N PHE A 52 -8.20 -6.79 -14.79
CA PHE A 52 -8.53 -6.07 -16.03
C PHE A 52 -8.46 -4.55 -15.89
N HIS A 53 -8.82 -4.00 -14.73
CA HIS A 53 -8.68 -2.55 -14.48
C HIS A 53 -7.21 -2.12 -14.37
N LYS A 54 -6.34 -2.93 -13.73
CA LYS A 54 -4.90 -2.63 -13.62
C LYS A 54 -4.21 -2.60 -14.98
N ARG A 55 -4.56 -3.50 -15.91
CA ARG A 55 -3.97 -3.56 -17.26
C ARG A 55 -4.20 -2.31 -18.11
N LYS A 56 -5.18 -1.48 -17.78
CA LYS A 56 -5.54 -0.27 -18.53
C LYS A 56 -4.99 1.02 -17.92
N LYS A 57 -4.32 0.95 -16.77
CA LYS A 57 -3.77 2.12 -16.06
C LYS A 57 -2.29 2.27 -16.35
N SER A 58 -1.82 3.51 -16.41
CA SER A 58 -0.39 3.77 -16.40
C SER A 58 0.19 3.35 -15.05
N LEU A 59 1.46 2.95 -15.08
CA LEU A 59 2.21 2.56 -13.89
C LEU A 59 2.31 3.72 -12.88
N ASP A 60 2.26 4.97 -13.33
CA ASP A 60 2.41 6.15 -12.46
C ASP A 60 1.16 6.41 -11.60
N ILE A 61 -0.05 6.17 -12.12
CA ILE A 61 -1.31 6.33 -11.35
C ILE A 61 -1.40 5.31 -10.20
N MET A 62 -0.70 4.18 -10.32
CA MET A 62 -0.71 3.11 -9.32
C MET A 62 0.37 3.27 -8.23
N ASP A 63 1.24 4.27 -8.34
CA ASP A 63 2.22 4.57 -7.29
C ASP A 63 1.62 5.44 -6.20
N VAL A 64 2.41 5.72 -5.16
CA VAL A 64 2.02 6.68 -4.13
C VAL A 64 2.07 8.11 -4.66
N ASN A 65 1.17 8.95 -4.17
CA ASN A 65 1.21 10.38 -4.42
C ASN A 65 2.15 11.05 -3.40
N GLN A 66 3.18 11.75 -3.89
CA GLN A 66 4.22 12.34 -3.03
C GLN A 66 3.66 13.43 -2.10
N ASP A 67 2.70 14.24 -2.54
CA ASP A 67 2.08 15.26 -1.69
C ASP A 67 1.29 14.62 -0.56
N THR A 68 0.61 13.51 -0.84
CA THR A 68 -0.09 12.72 0.18
C THR A 68 0.88 12.13 1.19
N VAL A 69 2.03 11.61 0.74
CA VAL A 69 3.09 11.12 1.62
C VAL A 69 3.55 12.22 2.58
N ILE A 70 3.91 13.40 2.04
CA ILE A 70 4.40 14.54 2.84
C ILE A 70 3.33 14.96 3.85
N LYS A 71 2.09 15.14 3.40
CA LYS A 71 0.96 15.53 4.26
C LYS A 71 0.74 14.55 5.40
N VAL A 72 0.62 13.26 5.09
CA VAL A 72 0.34 12.23 6.09
C VAL A 72 1.48 12.11 7.11
N MET A 73 2.73 12.18 6.64
CA MET A 73 3.90 12.14 7.52
C MET A 73 3.99 13.37 8.42
N HIS A 74 3.69 14.56 7.88
CA HIS A 74 3.61 15.81 8.62
C HIS A 74 2.52 15.76 9.70
N ASP A 75 1.30 15.34 9.33
CA ASP A 75 0.15 15.26 10.26
C ASP A 75 0.41 14.29 11.43
N HIS A 76 1.13 13.21 11.16
CA HIS A 76 1.54 12.23 12.18
C HIS A 76 2.88 12.56 12.85
N LYS A 77 3.48 13.71 12.54
CA LYS A 77 4.76 14.19 13.11
C LYS A 77 5.88 13.14 13.01
N CYS A 78 6.01 12.52 11.84
CA CYS A 78 7.02 11.50 11.60
C CYS A 78 7.89 11.84 10.39
N LEU A 79 9.18 11.50 10.47
CA LEU A 79 10.16 11.69 9.40
C LEU A 79 10.52 10.37 8.70
N ARG A 80 9.99 9.24 9.16
CA ARG A 80 10.23 7.93 8.54
C ARG A 80 8.91 7.21 8.31
N LEU A 81 8.69 6.79 7.08
CA LEU A 81 7.53 6.03 6.63
C LEU A 81 7.99 4.70 6.05
N ILE A 82 7.41 3.59 6.50
CA ILE A 82 7.64 2.26 5.93
C ILE A 82 6.30 1.74 5.40
N HIS A 83 6.28 1.35 4.13
CA HIS A 83 5.11 0.77 3.49
C HIS A 83 5.46 -0.27 2.43
N GLY A 84 4.46 -1.02 1.94
CA GLY A 84 4.59 -1.92 0.80
C GLY A 84 3.62 -1.51 -0.30
N HIS A 85 2.77 -2.43 -0.74
CA HIS A 85 1.67 -2.25 -1.70
C HIS A 85 2.09 -1.97 -3.16
N THR A 86 3.03 -1.06 -3.40
CA THR A 86 3.43 -0.65 -4.76
C THR A 86 4.35 -1.67 -5.44
N HIS A 87 4.99 -2.55 -4.66
CA HIS A 87 5.94 -3.57 -5.12
C HIS A 87 7.15 -2.97 -5.86
N ARG A 88 7.57 -1.76 -5.46
CA ARG A 88 8.73 -1.02 -6.00
C ARG A 88 9.73 -0.75 -4.88
N PRO A 89 10.55 -1.74 -4.49
CA PRO A 89 11.44 -1.58 -3.35
C PRO A 89 12.44 -0.45 -3.60
N ASP A 90 12.47 0.52 -2.69
CA ASP A 90 13.37 1.67 -2.73
C ASP A 90 13.38 2.41 -1.39
N VAL A 91 14.42 3.22 -1.16
CA VAL A 91 14.52 4.17 -0.04
C VAL A 91 14.56 5.59 -0.59
N HIS A 92 13.42 6.26 -0.55
CA HIS A 92 13.29 7.63 -1.03
C HIS A 92 13.65 8.62 0.09
N ASN A 93 14.58 9.53 -0.20
CA ASN A 93 14.97 10.62 0.69
C ASN A 93 14.39 11.95 0.18
N PHE A 94 13.82 12.74 1.07
CA PHE A 94 13.22 14.05 0.77
C PHE A 94 13.14 14.89 2.06
N GLU A 95 12.53 16.07 1.99
CA GLU A 95 12.39 16.96 3.15
C GLU A 95 10.92 17.20 3.51
N ILE A 96 10.65 17.31 4.82
CA ILE A 96 9.37 17.78 5.35
C ILE A 96 9.68 18.95 6.28
N SER A 97 9.21 20.14 5.93
CA SER A 97 9.44 21.37 6.72
C SER A 97 10.93 21.63 7.02
N GLY A 98 11.81 21.37 6.05
CA GLY A 98 13.26 21.53 6.16
C GLY A 98 13.98 20.46 6.98
N GLN A 99 13.30 19.38 7.39
CA GLN A 99 13.91 18.24 8.07
C GLN A 99 14.04 17.04 7.12
N PRO A 100 15.18 16.32 7.13
CA PRO A 100 15.36 15.11 6.35
C PRO A 100 14.32 14.04 6.71
N ALA A 101 13.65 13.52 5.69
CA ALA A 101 12.63 12.48 5.79
C ALA A 101 12.93 11.32 4.83
N GLN A 102 12.45 10.13 5.20
CA GLN A 102 12.68 8.90 4.46
C GLN A 102 11.39 8.10 4.28
N ARG A 103 11.20 7.56 3.08
CA ARG A 103 10.13 6.61 2.74
C ARG A 103 10.75 5.31 2.24
N PHE A 104 10.52 4.24 3.00
CA PHE A 104 10.93 2.88 2.71
C PHE A 104 9.78 2.15 2.04
N VAL A 105 10.03 1.58 0.86
CA VAL A 105 9.10 0.70 0.16
C VAL A 105 9.64 -0.73 0.25
N LEU A 106 8.85 -1.64 0.82
CA LEU A 106 9.20 -3.04 0.96
C LEU A 106 8.97 -3.81 -0.35
N ALA A 107 9.87 -4.73 -0.69
CA ALA A 107 9.67 -5.61 -1.84
C ALA A 107 8.50 -6.58 -1.62
N ALA A 108 7.87 -6.98 -2.72
CA ALA A 108 6.95 -8.11 -2.72
C ALA A 108 7.73 -9.41 -2.85
N TRP A 109 7.36 -10.42 -2.07
CA TRP A 109 7.99 -11.73 -2.16
C TRP A 109 7.51 -12.47 -3.40
N SER A 110 8.45 -13.15 -4.04
CA SER A 110 8.21 -14.03 -5.18
C SER A 110 8.49 -15.48 -4.77
N LYS A 111 8.45 -16.42 -5.74
CA LYS A 111 8.84 -17.80 -5.48
C LYS A 111 10.35 -17.95 -5.22
N ASP A 112 11.13 -17.01 -5.74
CA ASP A 112 12.58 -17.14 -5.85
C ASP A 112 13.34 -16.24 -4.86
N ALA A 113 12.67 -15.24 -4.29
CA ALA A 113 13.26 -14.29 -3.35
C ALA A 113 12.21 -13.57 -2.51
N GLY A 114 12.58 -13.24 -1.27
CA GLY A 114 11.92 -12.31 -0.37
C GLY A 114 12.87 -11.21 0.12
N GLU A 115 12.30 -10.18 0.72
CA GLU A 115 13.06 -9.08 1.34
C GLU A 115 12.47 -8.75 2.70
N ILE A 116 13.35 -8.49 3.67
CA ILE A 116 12.98 -8.00 5.00
C ILE A 116 13.78 -6.74 5.35
N LEU A 117 13.14 -5.79 6.03
CA LEU A 117 13.77 -4.60 6.57
C LEU A 117 14.03 -4.83 8.06
N CYS A 118 15.31 -4.91 8.42
CA CYS A 118 15.79 -5.08 9.79
C CYS A 118 16.20 -3.73 10.38
N TRP A 119 15.87 -3.49 11.65
CA TRP A 119 16.22 -2.26 12.34
C TRP A 119 16.92 -2.57 13.66
N ASN A 120 18.06 -1.94 13.90
CA ASN A 120 18.85 -2.11 15.12
C ASN A 120 19.44 -0.76 15.59
N ASN A 121 20.25 -0.81 16.65
CA ASN A 121 20.82 0.38 17.29
C ASN A 121 21.82 1.13 16.39
N LYS A 122 22.34 0.49 15.34
CA LYS A 122 23.30 1.06 14.38
C LYS A 122 22.64 1.64 13.14
N GLY A 123 21.36 1.32 12.89
CA GLY A 123 20.64 1.76 11.70
C GLY A 123 19.65 0.71 11.18
N TYR A 124 19.37 0.76 9.88
CA TYR A 124 18.56 -0.23 9.18
C TYR A 124 19.40 -1.02 8.18
N GLU A 125 18.97 -2.25 7.91
CA GLU A 125 19.54 -3.15 6.92
C GLU A 125 18.41 -3.81 6.13
N ILE A 126 18.63 -4.03 4.84
CA ILE A 126 17.69 -4.76 3.97
C ILE A 126 18.33 -6.12 3.68
N GLU A 127 17.68 -7.19 4.14
CA GLU A 127 18.14 -8.56 3.93
C GLU A 127 17.27 -9.25 2.87
N VAL A 128 17.92 -9.93 1.93
CA VAL A 128 17.27 -10.75 0.90
C VAL A 128 17.29 -12.20 1.35
N ILE A 129 16.15 -12.89 1.26
CA ILE A 129 15.94 -14.27 1.71
C ILE A 129 15.42 -15.18 0.60
#